data_AF-A0A831NPL4-F1
#
_entry.id   AF-A0A831NPL4-F1
#
_cell.length_a   1.000
_cell.length_b   1.000
_cell.length_c   1.000
_cell.angle_alpha   90.00
_cell.angle_beta   90.00
_cell.angle_gamma   90.00
#
_symmetry.space_group_name_H-M   'P 1'
#
loop_
_entity.id
_entity.type
_entity.pdbx_description
1 polymer ?
#
loop_
_entity_poly.entity_id
_entity_poly.type
_entity_poly.pdbx_seq_one_letter_code
_entity_poly.pdbx_strand_id
1 'polypeptide(L)'
;MPEKYYRITLRKGDAEVTVEGVEKEFVERKAEELFYKIYRERQTPGEEEEESLKGFILQKAPAKVKDYILILAYWHQFVEGKGEFNAGALKEIFRRINLPAPRNLNAYLYRLSTPDEKLLSRSGRRGYYNLTDRGKSYVEALPLRSHKES
;
A
#
# COMPACT_ATOMS: atom_id res chain seq x y z
N MET A 1 -2.29 -38.69 -34.75
CA MET A 1 -1.45 -38.22 -33.61
C MET A 1 -2.39 -37.84 -32.49
N PRO A 2 -2.16 -38.24 -31.23
CA PRO A 2 -3.03 -37.78 -30.14
C PRO A 2 -2.91 -36.26 -30.01
N GLU A 3 -4.02 -35.55 -30.14
CA GLU A 3 -4.08 -34.11 -29.89
C GLU A 3 -3.66 -33.85 -28.45
N LYS A 4 -2.59 -33.08 -28.27
CA LYS A 4 -2.02 -32.81 -26.96
C LYS A 4 -2.89 -31.76 -26.30
N TYR A 5 -3.69 -32.16 -25.31
CA TYR A 5 -4.51 -31.26 -24.53
C TYR A 5 -3.69 -30.58 -23.44
N TYR A 6 -3.80 -29.25 -23.37
CA TYR A 6 -3.20 -28.40 -22.35
C TYR A 6 -4.29 -28.00 -21.36
N ARG A 7 -3.97 -28.08 -20.07
CA ARG A 7 -4.82 -27.64 -18.96
C ARG A 7 -3.99 -26.78 -18.04
N ILE A 8 -4.47 -25.56 -17.77
CA ILE A 8 -3.89 -24.67 -16.77
C ILE A 8 -4.95 -24.36 -15.73
N THR A 9 -4.60 -24.56 -14.46
CA THR A 9 -5.42 -24.18 -13.32
C THR A 9 -4.68 -23.15 -12.49
N LEU A 10 -5.25 -21.96 -12.33
CA LEU A 10 -4.72 -20.86 -11.52
C LEU A 10 -5.60 -20.69 -10.27
N ARG A 11 -4.96 -20.57 -9.10
CA ARG A 11 -5.65 -20.46 -7.80
C ARG A 11 -5.16 -19.24 -7.03
N LYS A 12 -6.10 -18.48 -6.45
CA LYS A 12 -5.81 -17.37 -5.52
C LYS A 12 -6.99 -17.17 -4.58
N GLY A 13 -6.79 -17.41 -3.27
CA GLY A 13 -7.87 -17.34 -2.28
C GLY A 13 -8.93 -18.41 -2.55
N ASP A 14 -10.19 -17.99 -2.65
CA ASP A 14 -11.36 -18.79 -3.03
C ASP A 14 -11.61 -18.82 -4.56
N ALA A 15 -10.82 -18.09 -5.36
CA ALA A 15 -10.92 -18.11 -6.81
C ALA A 15 -10.08 -19.24 -7.42
N GLU A 16 -10.70 -20.00 -8.33
CA GLU A 16 -10.05 -20.97 -9.19
C GLU A 16 -10.48 -20.75 -10.64
N VAL A 17 -9.51 -20.69 -11.55
CA VAL A 17 -9.73 -20.65 -12.99
C VAL A 17 -9.06 -21.86 -13.60
N THR A 18 -9.82 -22.64 -14.36
CA THR A 18 -9.28 -23.73 -15.18
C THR A 18 -9.56 -23.45 -16.65
N VAL A 19 -8.53 -23.51 -17.48
CA VAL A 19 -8.63 -23.40 -18.94
C VAL A 19 -8.04 -24.65 -19.58
N GLU A 20 -8.75 -25.20 -20.55
CA GLU A 20 -8.36 -26.39 -21.30
C GLU A 20 -8.42 -26.13 -22.80
N GLY A 21 -7.51 -26.72 -23.57
CA GLY A 21 -7.48 -26.58 -25.02
C GLY A 21 -6.30 -27.28 -25.70
N VAL A 22 -6.35 -27.39 -27.02
CA VAL A 22 -5.33 -28.07 -27.83
C VAL A 22 -4.15 -27.17 -28.21
N GLU A 23 -4.33 -25.86 -28.17
CA GLU A 23 -3.29 -24.86 -28.46
C GLU A 23 -2.70 -24.30 -27.15
N LYS A 24 -1.42 -24.57 -26.92
CA LYS A 24 -0.72 -24.16 -25.70
C LYS A 24 -0.79 -22.65 -25.47
N GLU A 25 -0.43 -21.87 -26.49
CA GLU A 25 -0.39 -20.40 -26.40
C GLU A 25 -1.78 -19.80 -26.12
N PHE A 26 -2.82 -20.42 -26.68
CA PHE A 26 -4.20 -20.04 -26.39
C PHE A 26 -4.55 -20.31 -24.92
N VAL A 27 -4.24 -21.51 -24.42
CA VAL A 27 -4.53 -21.90 -23.03
C VAL A 27 -3.78 -21.00 -22.04
N GLU A 28 -2.51 -20.69 -22.29
CA GLU A 28 -1.69 -19.78 -21.47
C GLU A 28 -2.28 -18.36 -21.46
N ARG A 29 -2.46 -17.76 -22.64
CA ARG A 29 -3.02 -16.40 -22.76
C ARG A 29 -4.40 -16.28 -22.13
N LYS A 30 -5.27 -17.29 -22.33
CA LYS A 30 -6.65 -17.24 -21.84
C LYS A 30 -6.74 -17.52 -20.34
N ALA A 31 -5.88 -18.37 -19.80
CA ALA A 31 -5.77 -18.56 -18.36
C ALA A 31 -5.34 -17.26 -17.66
N GLU A 32 -4.32 -16.57 -18.18
CA GLU A 32 -3.90 -15.28 -17.65
C GLU A 32 -5.00 -14.22 -17.78
N GLU A 33 -5.61 -14.06 -18.96
CA GLU A 33 -6.68 -13.08 -19.18
C GLU A 33 -7.85 -13.27 -18.19
N LEU A 34 -8.33 -14.51 -18.04
CA LEU A 34 -9.43 -14.83 -17.13
C LEU A 34 -9.04 -14.64 -15.67
N PHE A 35 -7.82 -15.02 -15.31
CA PHE A 35 -7.31 -14.81 -13.95
C PHE A 35 -7.19 -13.32 -13.63
N TYR A 36 -6.63 -12.50 -14.53
CA TYR A 36 -6.57 -11.04 -14.36
C TYR A 36 -7.94 -10.38 -14.32
N LYS A 37 -8.89 -10.85 -15.14
CA LYS A 37 -10.26 -10.33 -15.15
C LYS A 37 -10.96 -10.61 -13.82
N ILE A 38 -10.90 -11.84 -13.33
CA ILE A 38 -11.48 -12.21 -12.02
C ILE A 38 -10.76 -11.51 -10.89
N TYR A 39 -9.43 -11.35 -10.98
CA TYR A 39 -8.64 -10.61 -10.02
C TYR A 39 -9.06 -9.13 -9.95
N ARG A 40 -9.19 -8.45 -11.11
CA ARG A 40 -9.65 -7.05 -11.17
C ARG A 40 -11.12 -6.87 -10.79
N GLU A 41 -12.00 -7.81 -11.13
CA GLU A 41 -13.43 -7.74 -10.77
C GLU A 41 -13.66 -8.01 -9.27
N ARG A 42 -12.75 -8.74 -8.61
CA ARG A 42 -12.79 -8.98 -7.16
C ARG A 42 -12.04 -7.92 -6.35
N GLN A 43 -11.09 -7.20 -6.95
CA GLN A 43 -10.47 -6.05 -6.31
C GLN A 43 -11.47 -4.91 -6.20
N THR A 44 -11.91 -4.62 -4.98
CA THR A 44 -12.48 -3.30 -4.72
C THR A 44 -11.39 -2.24 -4.93
N PRO A 45 -11.70 -1.00 -5.37
CA PRO A 45 -10.70 0.05 -5.57
C PRO A 45 -9.77 0.26 -4.36
N GLY A 46 -10.25 -0.06 -3.16
CA GLY A 46 -9.46 0.00 -1.93
C GLY A 46 -8.38 -1.08 -1.78
N GLU A 47 -8.53 -2.26 -2.40
CA GLU A 47 -7.55 -3.35 -2.31
C GLU A 47 -6.29 -3.09 -3.17
N GLU A 48 -6.46 -2.55 -4.37
CA GLU A 48 -5.32 -2.16 -5.24
C GLU A 48 -4.54 -0.99 -4.61
N GLU A 49 -5.24 0.00 -4.02
CA GLU A 49 -4.61 1.08 -3.25
C GLU A 49 -3.88 0.57 -2.00
N GLU A 50 -4.42 -0.42 -1.30
CA GLU A 50 -3.81 -1.00 -0.11
C GLU A 50 -2.57 -1.84 -0.44
N GLU A 51 -2.61 -2.61 -1.53
CA GLU A 51 -1.47 -3.38 -2.01
C GLU A 51 -0.36 -2.44 -2.52
N SER A 52 -0.74 -1.33 -3.16
CA SER A 52 0.16 -0.25 -3.56
C SER A 52 0.80 0.46 -2.36
N LEU A 53 0.04 0.77 -1.30
CA LEU A 53 0.57 1.35 -0.06
C LEU A 53 1.51 0.38 0.66
N LYS A 54 1.15 -0.90 0.76
CA LYS A 54 2.04 -1.93 1.35
C LYS A 54 3.34 -2.03 0.55
N GLY A 55 3.27 -2.02 -0.78
CA GLY A 55 4.43 -1.96 -1.66
C GLY A 55 5.30 -0.73 -1.40
N PHE A 56 4.69 0.45 -1.30
CA PHE A 56 5.39 1.70 -1.01
C PHE A 56 6.10 1.67 0.35
N ILE A 57 5.44 1.13 1.39
CA ILE A 57 6.04 0.95 2.72
C ILE A 57 7.24 0.01 2.65
N LEU A 58 7.12 -1.13 1.97
CA LEU A 58 8.21 -2.09 1.81
C LEU A 58 9.41 -1.47 1.08
N GLN A 59 9.13 -0.72 0.02
CA GLN A 59 10.14 -0.01 -0.75
C GLN A 59 10.91 1.00 0.13
N LYS A 60 10.19 1.77 0.95
CA LYS A 60 10.77 2.81 1.84
C LYS A 60 11.47 2.26 3.08
N ALA A 61 11.40 0.95 3.32
CA ALA A 61 12.12 0.24 4.37
C ALA A 61 12.14 0.95 5.75
N PRO A 62 10.97 1.33 6.31
CA PRO A 62 10.90 2.09 7.56
C PRO A 62 11.50 1.31 8.74
N ALA A 63 12.39 1.97 9.50
CA ALA A 63 13.09 1.36 10.62
C ALA A 63 12.49 1.74 11.98
N LYS A 64 11.85 2.92 12.06
CA LYS A 64 11.31 3.48 13.30
C LYS A 64 9.83 3.78 13.16
N VAL A 65 9.12 3.80 14.29
CA VAL A 65 7.68 4.16 14.34
C VAL A 65 7.39 5.49 13.65
N LYS A 66 8.31 6.47 13.77
CA LYS A 66 8.17 7.76 13.07
C LYS A 66 8.15 7.62 11.55
N ASP A 67 8.89 6.68 10.97
CA ASP A 67 8.99 6.50 9.53
C ASP A 67 7.66 5.97 9.00
N TYR A 68 7.07 4.98 9.67
CA TYR A 68 5.72 4.49 9.37
C TYR A 68 4.70 5.63 9.42
N ILE A 69 4.68 6.41 10.51
CA ILE A 69 3.73 7.52 10.65
C ILE A 69 3.85 8.53 9.51
N LEU A 70 5.07 8.91 9.14
CA LEU A 70 5.32 9.90 8.08
C LEU A 70 5.01 9.34 6.69
N ILE A 71 5.30 8.06 6.42
CA ILE A 71 4.92 7.39 5.17
C ILE A 71 3.39 7.38 5.03
N LEU A 72 2.65 7.00 6.08
CA LEU A 72 1.19 6.96 6.03
C LEU A 72 0.59 8.37 5.88
N ALA A 73 1.16 9.36 6.56
CA ALA A 73 0.75 10.76 6.41
C ALA A 73 1.02 11.29 4.99
N TYR A 74 2.18 10.97 4.42
CA TYR A 74 2.53 11.31 3.03
C TYR A 74 1.54 10.68 2.05
N TRP A 75 1.27 9.39 2.20
CA TRP A 75 0.33 8.67 1.35
C TRP A 75 -1.06 9.29 1.41
N HIS A 76 -1.58 9.52 2.61
CA HIS A 76 -2.89 10.12 2.82
C HIS A 76 -3.01 11.48 2.14
N GLN A 77 -2.04 12.37 2.34
CA GLN A 77 -2.13 13.75 1.88
C GLN A 77 -1.80 13.92 0.39
N PHE A 78 -0.82 13.19 -0.14
CA PHE A 78 -0.30 13.41 -1.50
C PHE A 78 -0.66 12.33 -2.51
N VAL A 79 -0.94 11.10 -2.07
CA VAL A 79 -1.30 10.00 -2.97
C VAL A 79 -2.81 9.80 -2.98
N GLU A 80 -3.46 9.72 -1.82
CA GLU A 80 -4.93 9.66 -1.72
C GLU A 80 -5.58 11.04 -1.88
N GLY A 81 -4.82 12.13 -1.83
CA GLY A 81 -5.33 13.51 -1.94
C GLY A 81 -6.24 13.93 -0.78
N LYS A 82 -6.20 13.23 0.35
CA LYS A 82 -7.01 13.51 1.55
C LYS A 82 -6.20 14.46 2.44
N GLY A 83 -6.52 15.76 2.38
CA GLY A 83 -5.72 16.87 2.94
C GLY A 83 -5.16 16.70 4.36
N GLU A 84 -5.73 17.41 5.34
CA GLU A 84 -5.24 17.32 6.73
C GLU A 84 -5.65 15.99 7.39
N PHE A 85 -4.84 15.50 8.33
CA PHE A 85 -5.07 14.21 8.98
C PHE A 85 -4.97 14.29 10.50
N ASN A 86 -5.60 13.33 11.18
CA ASN A 86 -5.51 13.17 12.62
C ASN A 86 -5.09 11.73 12.99
N ALA A 87 -4.95 11.45 14.28
CA ALA A 87 -4.61 10.11 14.74
C ALA A 87 -5.66 9.05 14.38
N GLY A 88 -6.94 9.41 14.25
CA GLY A 88 -8.00 8.52 13.82
C GLY A 88 -7.82 8.06 12.37
N ALA A 89 -7.59 9.01 11.47
CA ALA A 89 -7.33 8.74 10.05
C ALA A 89 -6.13 7.80 9.88
N LEU A 90 -5.01 8.06 10.58
CA LEU A 90 -3.85 7.18 10.51
C LEU A 90 -4.10 5.80 11.13
N LYS A 91 -4.86 5.69 12.23
CA LYS A 91 -5.26 4.40 12.81
C LYS A 91 -6.07 3.56 11.83
N GLU A 92 -6.97 4.20 11.08
CA GLU A 92 -7.73 3.53 10.03
C GLU A 92 -6.82 2.99 8.93
N ILE A 93 -5.81 3.76 8.51
CA ILE A 93 -4.83 3.29 7.52
C ILE A 93 -4.03 2.11 8.07
N PHE A 94 -3.53 2.19 9.31
CA PHE A 94 -2.85 1.06 9.98
C PHE A 94 -3.70 -0.21 9.98
N ARG A 95 -4.99 -0.07 10.30
CA ARG A 95 -5.95 -1.18 10.31
C ARG A 95 -6.15 -1.77 8.91
N ARG A 96 -6.38 -0.92 7.90
CA ARG A 96 -6.55 -1.34 6.49
C ARG A 96 -5.37 -2.18 6.00
N ILE A 97 -4.15 -1.76 6.29
CA ILE A 97 -2.94 -2.48 5.84
C ILE A 97 -2.46 -3.57 6.80
N ASN A 98 -3.23 -3.93 7.83
CA ASN A 98 -2.86 -4.92 8.85
C ASN A 98 -1.51 -4.64 9.55
N LEU A 99 -1.19 -3.38 9.81
CA LEU A 99 -0.03 -2.98 10.62
C LEU A 99 -0.46 -2.54 12.03
N PRO A 100 0.29 -2.90 13.08
CA PRO A 100 -0.04 -2.48 14.44
C PRO A 100 0.17 -0.98 14.63
N ALA A 101 -0.91 -0.26 14.92
CA ALA A 101 -0.83 1.16 15.26
C ALA A 101 -0.10 1.36 16.61
N PRO A 102 0.76 2.38 16.74
CA PRO A 102 1.40 2.70 18.01
C PRO A 102 0.36 3.17 19.03
N ARG A 103 0.44 2.65 20.27
CA ARG A 103 -0.49 2.98 21.37
C ARG A 103 -0.63 4.49 21.59
N ASN A 104 0.48 5.23 21.50
CA ASN A 104 0.56 6.66 21.77
C ASN A 104 0.67 7.52 20.50
N LEU A 105 -0.09 7.19 19.45
CA LEU A 105 -0.02 7.90 18.17
C LEU A 105 -0.19 9.43 18.29
N ASN A 106 -1.10 9.91 19.14
CA ASN A 106 -1.26 11.35 19.40
C ASN A 106 0.03 12.02 19.91
N ALA A 107 0.77 11.33 20.80
CA ALA A 107 2.02 11.86 21.31
C ALA A 107 3.12 11.89 20.23
N TYR A 108 3.14 10.91 19.33
CA TYR A 108 4.03 10.94 18.17
C TYR A 108 3.71 12.11 17.24
N LEU A 109 2.44 12.34 16.90
CA LEU A 109 2.04 13.46 16.05
C LEU A 109 2.39 14.80 16.69
N TYR A 110 2.13 14.95 17.99
CA TYR A 110 2.53 16.14 18.74
C TYR A 110 4.04 16.37 18.64
N ARG A 111 4.86 15.34 18.92
CA ARG A 111 6.32 15.43 18.89
C ARG A 111 6.84 15.76 17.50
N LEU A 112 6.31 15.14 16.45
CA LEU A 112 6.70 15.43 15.06
C LEU A 112 6.31 16.84 14.62
N SER A 113 5.37 17.49 15.32
CA SER A 113 4.94 18.87 15.09
C SER A 113 5.72 19.92 15.89
N THR A 114 6.61 19.52 16.81
CA THR A 114 7.38 20.49 17.61
C THR A 114 8.44 21.18 16.74
N PRO A 115 8.95 22.36 17.16
CA PRO A 115 10.01 23.06 16.44
C PRO A 115 11.28 22.21 16.21
N ASP A 116 11.58 21.27 17.10
CA ASP A 116 12.77 20.42 17.01
C ASP A 116 12.73 19.50 15.78
N GLU A 117 11.61 18.82 15.57
CA GLU A 117 11.43 17.90 14.44
C GLU A 117 10.89 18.64 13.21
N LYS A 118 9.82 19.43 13.38
CA LYS A 118 9.16 20.22 12.33
C LYS A 118 8.80 19.41 11.07
N LEU A 119 8.51 18.12 11.24
CA LEU A 119 8.13 17.21 10.15
C LEU A 119 6.62 17.29 9.88
N LEU A 120 5.85 17.68 10.90
CA LEU A 120 4.43 18.00 10.80
C LEU A 120 4.19 19.46 11.19
N SER A 121 3.08 20.01 10.74
CA SER A 121 2.53 21.26 11.22
C SER A 121 1.14 21.01 11.78
N ARG A 122 0.76 21.76 12.82
CA ARG A 122 -0.62 21.74 13.32
C ARG A 122 -1.48 22.55 12.36
N SER A 123 -2.60 21.97 11.96
CA SER A 123 -3.62 22.70 11.22
C SER A 123 -4.40 23.66 12.12
N GLY A 124 -5.32 24.42 11.52
CA GLY A 124 -6.30 25.23 12.28
C GLY A 124 -7.32 24.39 13.06
N ARG A 125 -7.53 23.12 12.68
CA ARG A 125 -8.44 22.21 13.39
C ARG A 125 -7.71 21.47 14.50
N ARG A 126 -8.31 21.47 15.70
CA ARG A 126 -7.71 20.84 16.89
C ARG A 126 -7.43 19.35 16.64
N GLY A 127 -6.17 18.95 16.79
CA GLY A 127 -5.73 17.56 16.65
C GLY A 127 -5.49 17.10 15.20
N TYR A 128 -5.61 18.00 14.23
CA TYR A 128 -5.29 17.75 12.83
C TYR A 128 -3.93 18.33 12.47
N TYR A 129 -3.24 17.65 11.57
CA TYR A 129 -1.87 17.94 11.16
C TYR A 129 -1.76 17.92 9.64
N ASN A 130 -0.75 18.62 9.13
CA ASN A 130 -0.30 18.53 7.75
C ASN A 130 1.17 18.12 7.71
N LEU A 131 1.56 17.38 6.68
CA LEU A 131 2.97 17.16 6.38
C LEU A 131 3.61 18.50 5.97
N THR A 132 4.76 18.85 6.54
CA THR A 132 5.54 20.01 6.08
C THR A 132 6.40 19.62 4.88
N ASP A 133 6.98 20.61 4.18
CA ASP A 133 7.98 20.34 3.14
C ASP A 133 9.15 19.51 3.68
N ARG A 134 9.60 19.80 4.91
CA ARG A 134 10.64 19.02 5.59
C ARG A 134 10.20 17.57 5.84
N GLY A 135 8.95 17.36 6.26
CA GLY A 135 8.37 16.03 6.42
C GLY A 135 8.26 15.27 5.11
N LYS A 136 7.90 15.97 4.03
CA LYS A 136 7.86 15.42 2.68
C LYS A 136 9.24 14.96 2.23
N SER A 137 10.23 15.84 2.29
CA SER A 137 11.62 15.51 1.94
C SER A 137 12.19 14.40 2.80
N TYR A 138 11.79 14.30 4.06
CA TYR A 138 12.18 13.20 4.94
C TYR A 138 11.70 11.85 4.40
N VAL A 139 10.42 11.74 3.99
CA VAL A 139 9.86 10.49 3.43
C VAL A 139 10.48 10.16 2.07
N GLU A 140 10.72 11.18 1.24
CA GLU A 140 11.37 11.00 -0.06
C GLU A 140 12.81 10.47 0.10
N ALA A 141 13.55 10.95 1.10
CA ALA A 141 14.92 10.54 1.41
C ALA A 141 15.04 9.21 2.19
N LEU A 142 13.93 8.56 2.57
CA LEU A 142 14.01 7.25 3.22
C LEU A 142 14.68 6.21 2.30
N PRO A 143 15.46 5.27 2.86
CA PRO A 143 16.17 4.27 2.08
C PRO A 143 15.23 3.48 1.18
N LEU A 144 15.62 3.30 -0.08
CA LEU A 144 14.92 2.42 -1.00
C LEU A 144 15.56 1.02 -0.89
N ARG A 145 14.77 0.01 -0.53
CA ARG A 145 15.18 -1.38 -0.76
C ARG A 145 15.11 -1.65 -2.25
N SER A 146 16.27 -1.79 -2.90
CA SER A 146 16.32 -2.42 -4.22
C SER A 146 15.82 -3.84 -4.07
N HIS A 147 14.77 -4.22 -4.80
CA HIS A 147 14.44 -5.62 -5.01
C HIS A 147 15.68 -6.26 -5.64
N LYS A 148 16.47 -6.99 -4.84
CA LYS A 148 17.30 -8.05 -5.41
C LYS A 148 16.31 -9.11 -5.86
N GLU A 149 16.03 -9.12 -7.15
CA GLU A 149 15.56 -10.31 -7.84
C GLU A 149 16.48 -11.45 -7.40
N SER A 150 15.89 -12.45 -6.73
CA SER A 150 16.52 -13.72 -6.41
C SER A 150 15.77 -14.81 -7.12
#